data_AF-A0A0C9WHK8-F1
#
_entry.id   AF-A0A0C9WHK8-F1
#
_cell.length_a   1.000
_cell.length_b   1.000
_cell.length_c   1.000
_cell.angle_alpha   90.00
_cell.angle_beta   90.00
_cell.angle_gamma   90.00
#
_symmetry.space_group_name_H-M   'P 1'
#
loop_
_entity.id
_entity.type
_entity.pdbx_description
1 polymer ?
#
loop_
_entity_poly.entity_id
_entity_poly.type
_entity_poly.pdbx_seq_one_letter_code
_entity_poly.pdbx_strand_id
1 'polypeptide(L)'
;LDLLQINIHNNHGNRATSEGVISLMPNPSTRFTGRTEVIAKLKSHFFTNTNDAVQKRKFFLLYGMGGIGKTQICLKFVEEMSDSFSQVFWVDASSSGTIIQALRGIGQSCGLNGSLESALRWIGSLKENYILI
;
A
#
# COMPACT_ATOMS: atom_id res chain seq x y z
N LEU A 1 1.90 8.43 -35.21
CA LEU A 1 3.18 8.10 -34.53
C LEU A 1 3.45 9.19 -33.51
N ASP A 2 3.69 8.74 -32.28
CA ASP A 2 4.33 9.42 -31.15
C ASP A 2 3.81 10.77 -30.66
N LEU A 3 2.97 10.71 -29.62
CA LEU A 3 2.98 11.68 -28.52
C LEU A 3 2.47 11.00 -27.23
N LEU A 4 3.37 10.39 -26.47
CA LEU A 4 3.19 10.14 -25.02
C LEU A 4 4.51 10.44 -24.30
N GLN A 5 4.68 11.70 -23.94
CA GLN A 5 5.56 12.12 -22.85
C GLN A 5 4.66 12.40 -21.65
N ILE A 6 4.67 11.51 -20.66
CA ILE A 6 4.12 11.80 -19.34
C ILE A 6 5.23 11.50 -18.34
N ASN A 7 6.06 12.52 -18.10
CA ASN A 7 6.91 12.60 -16.92
C ASN A 7 6.03 13.04 -15.75
N ILE A 8 5.86 12.19 -14.74
CA ILE A 8 5.42 12.65 -13.41
C ILE A 8 6.66 12.67 -12.53
N HIS A 9 7.32 13.83 -12.52
CA HIS A 9 8.30 14.21 -11.51
C HIS A 9 7.52 14.89 -10.37
N ASN A 10 7.25 14.16 -9.29
CA ASN A 10 6.80 14.77 -8.05
C ASN A 10 8.00 14.82 -7.10
N ASN A 11 8.73 15.93 -7.17
CA ASN A 11 9.72 16.30 -6.18
C ASN A 11 9.21 17.52 -5.41
N HIS A 12 8.76 17.30 -4.17
CA HIS A 12 8.85 18.32 -3.13
C HIS A 12 8.83 17.66 -1.74
N GLY A 13 10.00 17.66 -1.09
CA GLY A 13 10.16 17.31 0.33
C GLY A 13 11.33 16.38 0.55
N ASN A 14 12.52 16.94 0.79
CA ASN A 14 13.75 16.22 1.14
C ASN A 14 13.50 15.12 2.19
N ARG A 15 13.43 13.88 1.75
CA ARG A 15 13.61 12.69 2.57
C ARG A 15 14.55 11.79 1.80
N ALA A 16 15.74 11.59 2.36
CA ALA A 16 16.74 10.68 1.82
C ALA A 16 16.05 9.39 1.38
N THR A 17 16.04 9.15 0.08
CA THR A 17 15.77 7.85 -0.51
C THR A 17 16.93 6.96 -0.10
N SER A 18 16.85 6.40 1.11
CA SER A 18 17.61 5.22 1.43
C SER A 18 17.10 4.13 0.50
N GLU A 19 17.95 3.71 -0.45
CA GLU A 19 17.79 2.55 -1.33
C GLU A 19 17.61 1.25 -0.51
N GLY A 20 16.46 1.13 0.15
CA GLY A 20 16.02 -0.01 0.93
C GLY A 20 14.78 -0.61 0.28
N VAL A 21 15.00 -1.36 -0.80
CA VAL A 21 14.06 -2.34 -1.40
C VAL A 21 12.58 -1.89 -1.45
N ILE A 22 12.24 -1.03 -2.41
CA ILE A 22 10.87 -0.87 -2.90
C ILE A 22 10.77 -1.59 -4.24
N SER A 23 10.50 -2.89 -4.24
CA SER A 23 10.14 -3.63 -5.47
C SER A 23 9.28 -4.86 -5.17
N LEU A 24 8.13 -4.64 -4.53
CA LEU A 24 7.05 -5.65 -4.45
C LEU A 24 5.71 -5.11 -4.94
N MET A 25 5.58 -3.80 -5.18
CA MET A 25 4.36 -3.25 -5.77
C MET A 25 4.26 -3.72 -7.22
N PRO A 26 3.22 -4.49 -7.59
CA PRO A 26 3.04 -4.91 -8.97
C PRO A 26 2.66 -3.72 -9.83
N ASN A 27 3.02 -3.75 -11.12
CA ASN A 27 2.73 -2.63 -12.00
C ASN A 27 1.21 -2.43 -12.17
N PRO A 28 0.68 -1.22 -11.94
CA PRO A 28 -0.70 -0.90 -12.28
C PRO A 28 -0.88 -0.95 -13.80
N SER A 29 -1.98 -1.57 -14.24
CA SER A 29 -2.33 -1.59 -15.65
C SER A 29 -3.12 -0.35 -16.03
N THR A 30 -2.67 0.38 -17.06
CA THR A 30 -3.40 1.51 -17.65
C THR A 30 -4.71 1.10 -18.33
N ARG A 31 -4.93 -0.21 -18.54
CA ARG A 31 -6.14 -0.78 -19.12
C ARG A 31 -7.08 -1.38 -18.07
N PHE A 32 -6.79 -1.23 -16.78
CA PHE A 32 -7.68 -1.72 -15.74
C PHE A 32 -8.94 -0.85 -15.66
N THR A 33 -10.09 -1.44 -15.99
CA THR A 33 -11.39 -0.75 -16.03
C THR A 33 -12.46 -1.54 -15.28
N GLY A 34 -13.59 -0.90 -14.97
CA GLY A 34 -14.69 -1.52 -14.23
C GLY A 34 -14.34 -1.72 -12.74
N ARG A 35 -15.01 -2.66 -12.07
CA ARG A 35 -14.86 -2.93 -10.62
C ARG A 35 -15.12 -1.72 -9.70
N THR A 36 -15.78 -0.69 -10.23
CA THR A 36 -16.13 0.55 -9.53
C THR A 36 -16.92 0.28 -8.25
N GLU A 37 -17.83 -0.70 -8.26
CA GLU A 37 -18.59 -1.09 -7.06
C GLU A 37 -17.69 -1.66 -5.95
N VAL A 38 -16.67 -2.45 -6.30
CA VAL A 38 -15.73 -3.03 -5.32
C VAL A 38 -14.86 -1.93 -4.74
N ILE A 39 -14.39 -1.00 -5.59
CA ILE A 39 -13.60 0.16 -5.16
C ILE A 39 -14.45 1.08 -4.26
N ALA A 40 -15.71 1.33 -4.61
CA ALA A 40 -16.62 2.12 -3.79
C ALA A 40 -16.86 1.47 -2.41
N LYS A 41 -17.00 0.13 -2.36
CA LYS A 41 -17.08 -0.62 -1.09
C LYS A 41 -15.82 -0.48 -0.25
N LEU A 42 -14.62 -0.54 -0.87
CA LEU A 42 -13.35 -0.30 -0.18
C LEU A 42 -13.31 1.12 0.40
N LYS A 43 -13.62 2.14 -0.42
CA LYS A 43 -13.66 3.55 0.01
C LYS A 43 -14.61 3.75 1.18
N SER A 44 -15.83 3.24 1.08
CA SER A 44 -16.80 3.32 2.17
C SER A 44 -16.29 2.59 3.42
N HIS A 45 -15.77 1.36 3.30
CA HIS A 45 -15.28 0.63 4.46
C HIS A 45 -14.18 1.39 5.22
N PHE A 46 -13.16 1.87 4.51
CA PHE A 46 -12.01 2.54 5.13
C PHE A 46 -12.31 3.97 5.59
N PHE A 47 -13.11 4.74 4.84
CA PHE A 47 -13.25 6.19 5.04
C PHE A 47 -14.64 6.66 5.47
N THR A 48 -15.63 5.78 5.63
CA THR A 48 -16.88 6.19 6.29
C THR A 48 -16.57 6.46 7.76
N ASN A 49 -16.87 7.68 8.20
CA ASN A 49 -16.72 8.14 9.56
C ASN A 49 -17.73 7.37 10.43
N THR A 50 -17.28 6.35 11.15
CA THR A 50 -18.01 5.87 12.30
C THR A 50 -17.71 6.85 13.43
N ASN A 51 -18.73 7.29 14.17
CA ASN A 51 -18.58 8.14 15.36
C ASN A 51 -17.86 7.41 16.52
N ASP A 52 -16.98 6.47 16.19
CA ASP A 52 -16.18 5.73 17.15
C ASP A 52 -15.13 6.69 17.71
N ALA A 53 -15.20 6.91 19.02
CA ALA A 53 -14.21 7.68 19.77
C ALA A 53 -12.78 7.11 19.67
N VAL A 54 -12.60 5.91 19.09
CA VAL A 54 -11.33 5.24 18.88
C VAL A 54 -11.22 4.78 17.42
N GLN A 55 -10.28 5.37 16.67
CA GLN A 55 -9.90 4.90 15.34
C GLN A 55 -9.30 3.48 15.46
N LYS A 56 -10.08 2.47 15.10
CA LYS A 56 -9.64 1.06 15.07
C LYS A 56 -9.02 0.73 13.72
N ARG A 57 -8.04 -0.18 13.72
CA ARG A 57 -7.51 -0.76 12.46
C ARG A 57 -8.63 -1.49 11.72
N LYS A 58 -8.81 -1.16 10.45
CA LYS A 58 -9.80 -1.75 9.55
C LYS A 58 -9.14 -2.79 8.65
N PHE A 59 -9.87 -3.85 8.30
CA PHE A 59 -9.39 -4.95 7.48
C PHE A 59 -10.40 -5.28 6.39
N PHE A 60 -9.92 -5.49 5.17
CA PHE A 60 -10.76 -5.87 4.03
C PHE A 60 -10.14 -7.04 3.28
N LEU A 61 -10.89 -8.14 3.11
CA LEU A 61 -10.43 -9.32 2.41
C LEU A 61 -10.97 -9.36 0.98
N LEU A 62 -10.08 -9.31 -0.01
CA LEU A 62 -10.40 -9.60 -1.41
C LEU A 62 -10.09 -11.06 -1.74
N TYR A 63 -11.11 -11.84 -2.09
CA TYR A 63 -10.98 -13.24 -2.48
C TYR A 63 -11.65 -13.53 -3.83
N GLY A 64 -11.27 -14.63 -4.47
CA GLY A 64 -11.78 -15.02 -5.79
C GLY A 64 -10.71 -15.74 -6.64
N MET A 65 -11.10 -16.21 -7.82
CA MET A 65 -10.24 -16.98 -8.72
C MET A 65 -8.92 -16.26 -9.06
N GLY A 66 -7.91 -17.04 -9.46
CA GLY A 66 -6.67 -16.50 -10.04
C GLY A 66 -6.98 -15.63 -11.26
N GLY A 67 -6.19 -14.57 -11.48
CA GLY A 67 -6.34 -13.70 -12.64
C GLY A 67 -7.54 -12.74 -12.63
N ILE A 68 -8.46 -12.83 -11.65
CA ILE A 68 -9.68 -11.98 -11.60
C ILE A 68 -9.43 -10.48 -11.34
N GLY A 69 -8.16 -10.09 -11.12
CA GLY A 69 -7.74 -8.70 -10.95
C GLY A 69 -7.69 -8.19 -9.51
N LYS A 70 -7.67 -9.05 -8.49
CA LYS A 70 -7.62 -8.64 -7.06
C LYS A 70 -6.50 -7.63 -6.77
N THR A 71 -5.28 -7.93 -7.21
CA THR A 71 -4.12 -7.03 -7.07
C THR A 71 -4.33 -5.71 -7.79
N GLN A 72 -4.95 -5.72 -8.98
CA GLN A 72 -5.25 -4.50 -9.73
C GLN A 72 -6.35 -3.66 -9.06
N ILE A 73 -7.30 -4.28 -8.37
CA ILE A 73 -8.26 -3.57 -7.51
C ILE A 73 -7.53 -2.83 -6.38
N CYS A 74 -6.59 -3.48 -5.69
CA CYS A 74 -5.79 -2.84 -4.65
C CYS A 74 -4.97 -1.66 -5.21
N LEU A 75 -4.29 -1.86 -6.33
CA LEU A 75 -3.51 -0.82 -7.00
C LEU A 75 -4.39 0.37 -7.38
N LYS A 76 -5.56 0.12 -7.97
CA LYS A 76 -6.51 1.17 -8.35
C LYS A 76 -7.06 1.92 -7.14
N PHE A 77 -7.35 1.20 -6.05
CA PHE A 77 -7.81 1.82 -4.82
C PHE A 77 -6.75 2.74 -4.20
N VAL A 78 -5.48 2.30 -4.15
CA VAL A 78 -4.36 3.13 -3.67
C VAL A 78 -4.16 4.34 -4.55
N GLU A 79 -4.22 4.18 -5.88
CA GLU A 79 -4.12 5.29 -6.84
C GLU A 79 -5.22 6.33 -6.57
N GLU A 80 -6.48 5.90 -6.46
CA GLU A 80 -7.64 6.79 -6.23
C GLU A 80 -7.69 7.41 -4.81
N MET A 81 -6.94 6.86 -3.85
CA MET A 81 -6.88 7.31 -2.46
C MET A 81 -5.47 7.75 -2.05
N SER A 82 -4.63 8.12 -3.01
CA SER A 82 -3.21 8.41 -2.80
C SER A 82 -2.98 9.51 -1.76
N ASP A 83 -3.78 10.56 -1.77
CA ASP A 83 -3.72 11.66 -0.78
C ASP A 83 -4.19 11.26 0.62
N SER A 84 -4.79 10.07 0.77
CA SER A 84 -5.36 9.61 2.03
C SER A 84 -4.42 8.72 2.85
N PHE A 85 -3.28 8.31 2.27
CA PHE A 85 -2.30 7.44 2.92
C PHE A 85 -0.93 8.09 2.94
N SER A 86 -0.36 8.22 4.13
CA SER A 86 1.03 8.66 4.31
C SER A 86 2.05 7.63 3.84
N GLN A 87 1.69 6.35 3.92
CA GLN A 87 2.54 5.21 3.61
C GLN A 87 1.71 4.05 3.02
N VAL A 88 2.28 3.38 2.01
CA VAL A 88 1.72 2.18 1.39
C VAL A 88 2.75 1.06 1.53
N PHE A 89 2.40 0.00 2.27
CA PHE A 89 3.24 -1.17 2.46
C PHE A 89 2.73 -2.32 1.60
N TRP A 90 3.59 -2.87 0.74
CA TRP A 90 3.30 -4.07 -0.04
C TRP A 90 4.05 -5.26 0.54
N VAL A 91 3.31 -6.28 0.97
CA VAL A 91 3.84 -7.48 1.62
C VAL A 91 3.42 -8.70 0.81
N ASP A 92 4.39 -9.36 0.18
CA ASP A 92 4.13 -10.69 -0.37
C ASP A 92 4.01 -11.72 0.76
N ALA A 93 2.76 -12.10 1.04
CA ALA A 93 2.40 -13.08 2.04
C ALA A 93 2.31 -14.52 1.50
N SER A 94 2.92 -14.82 0.35
CA SER A 94 2.94 -16.17 -0.25
C SER A 94 3.68 -17.22 0.58
N SER A 95 4.64 -16.79 1.42
CA SER A 95 5.37 -17.65 2.34
C SER A 95 5.82 -16.90 3.60
N SER A 96 6.19 -17.62 4.66
CA SER A 96 6.81 -17.00 5.84
C SER A 96 8.09 -16.25 5.50
N GLY A 97 8.90 -16.79 4.58
CA GLY A 97 10.14 -16.18 4.10
C GLY A 97 9.93 -14.82 3.43
N THR A 98 8.92 -14.71 2.56
CA THR A 98 8.59 -13.47 1.84
C THR A 98 8.03 -12.40 2.79
N ILE A 99 7.24 -12.80 3.81
CA ILE A 99 6.78 -11.90 4.87
C ILE A 99 7.95 -11.35 5.69
N ILE A 100 8.86 -12.24 6.12
CA ILE A 100 10.08 -11.86 6.87
C ILE A 100 10.90 -10.88 6.05
N GLN A 101 11.12 -11.17 4.77
CA GLN A 101 11.88 -10.31 3.86
C GLN A 101 11.23 -8.93 3.69
N ALA A 102 9.91 -8.87 3.48
CA ALA A 102 9.18 -7.61 3.36
C ALA A 102 9.28 -6.76 4.64
N LEU A 103 9.06 -7.36 5.81
CA LEU A 103 9.16 -6.66 7.09
C LEU A 103 10.58 -6.16 7.39
N ARG A 104 11.61 -6.95 7.04
CA ARG A 104 13.01 -6.50 7.14
C ARG A 104 13.29 -5.31 6.23
N GLY A 105 12.80 -5.34 4.99
CA GLY A 105 12.92 -4.23 4.05
C GLY A 105 12.28 -2.95 4.59
N ILE A 106 11.06 -3.05 5.15
CA ILE A 106 10.39 -1.92 5.81
C ILE A 106 11.26 -1.39 6.96
N GLY A 107 11.73 -2.26 7.85
CA GLY A 107 12.58 -1.85 8.98
C GLY A 107 13.86 -1.14 8.54
N GLN A 108 14.56 -1.66 7.54
CA GLN A 108 15.79 -1.07 6.99
C GLN A 108 15.54 0.31 6.37
N SER A 109 14.47 0.47 5.58
CA SER A 109 14.11 1.76 4.99
C SER A 109 13.82 2.85 6.04
N CYS A 110 13.44 2.43 7.25
CA CYS A 110 13.15 3.30 8.38
C CYS A 110 14.35 3.48 9.33
N GLY A 111 15.54 2.98 8.97
CA GLY A 111 16.75 3.09 9.79
C GLY A 111 16.75 2.20 11.03
N LEU A 112 15.90 1.17 11.09
CA LEU A 112 15.84 0.23 12.21
C LEU A 112 16.87 -0.90 12.02
N ASN A 113 17.18 -1.60 13.12
CA ASN A 113 18.17 -2.69 13.19
C ASN A 113 17.80 -3.97 12.41
N GLY A 114 16.92 -3.89 11.41
CA GLY A 114 16.49 -5.01 10.58
C GLY A 114 15.70 -6.10 11.30
N SER A 115 15.35 -5.92 12.59
CA SER A 115 14.51 -6.85 13.33
C SER A 115 13.03 -6.73 12.92
N LEU A 116 12.35 -7.87 12.80
CA LEU A 116 10.92 -7.94 12.50
C LEU A 116 10.08 -7.22 13.55
N GLU A 117 10.41 -7.42 14.82
CA GLU A 117 9.69 -6.82 15.94
C GLU A 117 9.80 -5.29 15.90
N SER A 118 10.97 -4.78 15.51
CA SER A 118 11.19 -3.35 15.37
C SER A 118 10.37 -2.78 14.22
N ALA A 119 10.31 -3.46 13.08
CA ALA A 119 9.46 -3.06 11.95
C ALA A 119 7.97 -3.06 12.32
N LEU A 120 7.47 -4.12 12.95
CA LEU A 120 6.06 -4.22 13.37
C LEU A 120 5.70 -3.17 14.43
N ARG A 121 6.58 -2.96 15.41
CA ARG A 121 6.40 -1.93 16.43
C ARG A 121 6.37 -0.54 15.82
N TRP A 122 7.24 -0.28 14.84
CA TRP A 122 7.28 0.98 14.13
C TRP A 122 6.01 1.22 13.30
N ILE A 123 5.58 0.25 12.49
CA ILE A 123 4.30 0.34 11.74
C ILE A 123 3.15 0.60 12.72
N GLY A 124 3.13 -0.13 13.84
CA GLY A 124 2.08 0.03 14.84
C GLY A 124 2.10 1.34 15.61
N SER A 125 3.20 2.09 15.56
CA SER A 125 3.36 3.41 16.19
C SER A 125 2.95 4.58 15.31
N LEU A 126 2.75 4.35 14.00
CA LEU A 126 2.34 5.38 13.04
C LEU A 126 1.02 6.02 13.46
N LYS A 127 1.00 7.36 13.44
CA LYS A 127 -0.19 8.17 13.77
C LYS A 127 -1.00 8.56 12.54
N GLU A 128 -0.31 8.75 11.42
CA GLU A 128 -0.92 9.02 10.14
C GLU A 128 -1.54 7.75 9.54
N ASN A 129 -2.56 7.95 8.70
CA ASN A 129 -3.18 6.86 7.98
C ASN A 129 -2.15 6.17 7.09
N TYR A 130 -2.09 4.84 7.17
CA TYR A 130 -1.27 4.00 6.31
C TYR A 130 -2.10 2.81 5.84
N ILE A 131 -1.67 2.20 4.74
CA ILE A 131 -2.27 0.97 4.23
C ILE A 131 -1.20 -0.10 4.08
N LEU A 132 -1.57 -1.34 4.42
CA LEU A 132 -0.75 -2.53 4.23
C LEU A 132 -1.54 -3.52 3.37
N ILE A 133 -0.93 -3.96 2.28
CA ILE A 133 -1.51 -4.81 1.24
C ILE A 133 -0.69 -6.08 1.11
#